data_AF-A0A9X9WV09-F1
#
_entry.id   AF-A0A9X9WV09-F1
#
_cell.length_a   1.000
_cell.length_b   1.000
_cell.length_c   1.000
_cell.angle_alpha   90.00
_cell.angle_beta   90.00
_cell.angle_gamma   90.00
#
_symmetry.space_group_name_H-M   'P 1'
#
loop_
_entity.id
_entity.type
_entity.pdbx_description
1 polymer ?
#
loop_
_entity_poly.entity_id
_entity_poly.type
_entity_poly.pdbx_seq_one_letter_code
_entity_poly.pdbx_strand_id
1 'polypeptide(L)'
;MRNGPFRVGIGGPVGSGKTALTERLCKHLRDRHDIAVITNDIYTKEDAEFLTRAGALEPERIAGVETGGCPHTAIREDASINLAAVHDMVEKFPSLEVLFIESGGDNLAATFSPELADLTIYVIDVSAGDKIPRKGGPGITRSDLLVINKIDLAPLVGADLSVMDRDARRMRGARPFFFTNLKDNKGVAEIADFILRAGGIARP
;
A
#
# COMPACT_ATOMS: atom_id res chain seq x y z
N MET A 1 17.51 8.94 -20.63
CA MET A 1 17.16 9.28 -19.24
C MET A 1 16.33 8.11 -18.72
N ARG A 2 16.75 7.44 -17.65
CA ARG A 2 15.87 6.45 -17.01
C ARG A 2 14.81 7.25 -16.26
N ASN A 3 13.54 6.99 -16.56
CA ASN A 3 12.46 7.41 -15.66
C ASN A 3 12.73 6.72 -14.31
N GLY A 4 12.52 7.40 -13.19
CA GLY A 4 12.76 6.84 -11.85
C GLY A 4 11.99 5.53 -11.58
N PRO A 5 12.14 4.93 -10.38
CA PRO A 5 11.44 3.71 -10.02
C PRO A 5 9.92 3.88 -10.16
N PHE A 6 9.20 2.78 -10.42
CA PHE A 6 7.75 2.79 -10.38
C PHE A 6 7.26 2.95 -8.93
N ARG A 7 6.56 4.04 -8.63
CA ARG A 7 6.17 4.40 -7.27
C ARG A 7 4.77 3.90 -6.95
N VAL A 8 4.68 3.05 -5.93
CA VAL A 8 3.42 2.41 -5.52
C VAL A 8 3.01 2.94 -4.15
N GLY A 9 1.98 3.77 -4.12
CA GLY A 9 1.39 4.29 -2.89
C GLY A 9 0.46 3.27 -2.25
N ILE A 10 0.72 2.89 -1.00
CA ILE A 10 -0.10 1.97 -0.20
C ILE A 10 -0.78 2.76 0.91
N GLY A 11 -2.08 3.03 0.74
CA GLY A 11 -2.90 3.81 1.67
C GLY A 11 -4.00 2.99 2.32
N GLY A 12 -4.63 3.53 3.36
CA GLY A 12 -5.75 2.85 4.04
C GLY A 12 -5.93 3.26 5.50
N PRO A 13 -7.02 2.83 6.14
CA PRO A 13 -7.27 3.05 7.57
C PRO A 13 -6.18 2.50 8.47
N VAL A 14 -6.08 3.09 9.67
CA VAL A 14 -5.26 2.58 10.77
C VAL A 14 -5.60 1.11 11.01
N GLY A 15 -4.57 0.26 11.09
CA GLY A 15 -4.74 -1.17 11.37
C GLY A 15 -5.30 -2.03 10.22
N SER A 16 -5.54 -1.50 9.03
CA SER A 16 -6.07 -2.27 7.87
C SER A 16 -5.12 -3.36 7.35
N GLY A 17 -3.82 -3.24 7.65
CA GLY A 17 -2.77 -4.18 7.24
C GLY A 17 -1.88 -3.69 6.10
N LYS A 18 -1.68 -2.38 5.98
CA LYS A 18 -0.74 -1.76 5.02
C LYS A 18 0.69 -2.28 5.20
N THR A 19 1.26 -2.14 6.41
CA THR A 19 2.60 -2.68 6.75
C THR A 19 2.72 -4.17 6.48
N ALA A 20 1.67 -4.95 6.77
CA ALA A 20 1.64 -6.38 6.46
C ALA A 20 1.66 -6.64 4.94
N LEU A 21 0.93 -5.85 4.15
CA LEU A 21 0.97 -5.95 2.69
C LEU A 21 2.35 -5.59 2.16
N THR A 22 2.92 -4.47 2.63
CA THR A 22 4.26 -3.99 2.29
C THR A 22 5.30 -5.07 2.60
N GLU A 23 5.27 -5.66 3.79
CA GLU A 23 6.15 -6.76 4.21
C GLU A 23 6.07 -7.96 3.26
N ARG A 24 4.85 -8.42 2.94
CA ARG A 24 4.66 -9.60 2.08
C ARG A 24 5.04 -9.34 0.63
N LEU A 25 4.77 -8.15 0.11
CA LEU A 25 5.23 -7.77 -1.22
C LEU A 25 6.75 -7.69 -1.30
N CYS A 26 7.40 -7.10 -0.29
CA CYS A 26 8.87 -7.05 -0.23
C CYS A 26 9.48 -8.46 -0.25
N LYS A 27 9.02 -9.34 0.64
CA LYS A 27 9.52 -10.73 0.69
C LYS A 27 9.26 -11.51 -0.59
N HIS A 28 8.17 -11.22 -1.28
CA HIS A 28 7.82 -11.89 -2.54
C HIS A 28 8.67 -11.42 -3.74
N LEU A 29 9.06 -10.13 -3.76
CA LEU A 29 9.68 -9.50 -4.92
C LEU A 29 11.20 -9.33 -4.81
N ARG A 30 11.75 -9.21 -3.60
CA ARG A 30 13.15 -8.78 -3.36
C ARG A 30 14.24 -9.64 -3.99
N ASP A 31 13.97 -10.92 -4.25
CA ASP A 31 14.99 -11.82 -4.81
C ASP A 31 15.12 -11.66 -6.34
N ARG A 32 14.18 -10.94 -6.96
CA ARG A 32 14.06 -10.82 -8.43
C ARG A 32 13.94 -9.39 -8.93
N HIS A 33 13.62 -8.45 -8.05
CA HIS A 33 13.45 -7.04 -8.38
C HIS A 33 14.19 -6.14 -7.41
N ASP A 34 14.77 -5.07 -7.93
CA ASP A 34 15.39 -4.04 -7.12
C ASP A 34 14.31 -3.16 -6.49
N ILE A 35 14.06 -3.33 -5.19
CA ILE A 35 12.96 -2.67 -4.48
C ILE A 35 13.39 -1.99 -3.17
N ALA A 36 12.57 -1.03 -2.75
CA ALA A 36 12.74 -0.25 -1.54
C ALA A 36 11.40 0.24 -1.00
N VAL A 37 11.40 0.71 0.25
CA VAL A 37 10.20 1.17 0.96
C VAL A 37 10.46 2.50 1.65
N ILE A 38 9.50 3.41 1.55
CA ILE A 38 9.34 4.57 2.43
C ILE A 38 8.06 4.35 3.24
N THR A 39 8.15 4.37 4.56
CA THR A 39 7.00 4.29 5.46
C THR A 39 6.76 5.63 6.15
N ASN A 40 5.50 6.02 6.27
CA ASN A 40 5.12 7.25 6.93
C ASN A 40 4.37 6.96 8.23
N ASP A 41 4.79 7.59 9.31
CA ASP A 41 4.03 7.63 10.56
C ASP A 41 4.12 9.04 11.17
N ILE A 42 3.18 9.38 12.06
CA ILE A 42 3.03 10.76 12.52
C ILE A 42 4.14 11.13 13.50
N TYR A 43 4.45 10.22 14.43
CA TYR A 43 5.32 10.49 15.58
C TYR A 43 6.41 9.45 15.81
N THR A 44 6.47 8.41 14.98
CA THR A 44 7.38 7.28 15.20
C THR A 44 7.98 6.78 13.88
N LYS A 45 8.87 5.79 13.98
CA LYS A 45 9.36 4.99 12.85
C LYS A 45 8.96 3.52 12.98
N GLU A 46 7.89 3.24 13.73
CA GLU A 46 7.50 1.88 14.10
C GLU A 46 7.32 0.97 12.88
N ASP A 47 6.72 1.45 11.79
CA ASP A 47 6.53 0.66 10.57
C ASP A 47 7.87 0.34 9.86
N ALA A 48 8.79 1.30 9.76
CA ALA A 48 10.13 1.06 9.22
C ALA A 48 10.93 0.06 10.07
N GLU A 49 10.87 0.21 11.39
CA GLU A 49 11.52 -0.70 12.32
C GLU A 49 10.89 -2.09 12.27
N PHE A 50 9.57 -2.18 12.17
CA PHE A 50 8.85 -3.44 12.00
C PHE A 50 9.31 -4.15 10.73
N LEU A 51 9.34 -3.48 9.58
CA LEU A 51 9.78 -4.06 8.31
C LEU A 51 11.24 -4.53 8.38
N THR A 52 12.09 -3.77 9.06
CA THR A 52 13.49 -4.14 9.29
C THR A 52 13.61 -5.39 10.16
N ARG A 53 12.92 -5.44 11.31
CA ARG A 53 12.91 -6.60 12.22
C ARG A 53 12.29 -7.84 11.57
N ALA A 54 11.27 -7.66 10.73
CA ALA A 54 10.65 -8.73 9.97
C ALA A 54 11.55 -9.28 8.86
N GLY A 55 12.69 -8.62 8.58
CA GLY A 55 13.58 -8.94 7.49
C GLY A 55 12.84 -8.83 6.15
N ALA A 56 12.09 -7.75 5.95
CA ALA A 56 11.40 -7.50 4.67
C ALA A 56 12.43 -7.19 3.58
N LEU A 57 13.34 -6.25 3.85
CA LEU A 57 14.49 -5.86 3.04
C LEU A 57 15.69 -5.57 3.94
N GLU A 58 16.85 -5.32 3.34
CA GLU A 58 18.00 -4.75 4.05
C GLU A 58 17.61 -3.40 4.68
N PRO A 59 18.10 -3.07 5.90
CA PRO A 59 17.69 -1.85 6.61
C PRO A 59 17.86 -0.57 5.78
N GLU A 60 18.92 -0.52 4.98
CA GLU A 60 19.23 0.61 4.12
C GLU A 60 18.23 0.86 2.98
N ARG A 61 17.37 -0.13 2.69
CA ARG A 61 16.30 -0.06 1.68
C ARG A 61 14.95 0.36 2.27
N ILE A 62 14.89 0.63 3.57
CA ILE A 62 13.68 0.99 4.31
C ILE A 62 13.91 2.35 4.97
N ALA A 63 13.18 3.36 4.51
CA ALA A 63 13.21 4.70 5.06
C ALA A 63 11.94 4.99 5.88
N GLY A 64 12.10 5.48 7.11
CA GLY A 64 11.01 5.94 7.96
C GLY A 64 10.90 7.47 7.96
N VAL A 65 9.76 8.00 7.51
CA VAL A 65 9.44 9.43 7.47
C VAL A 65 8.43 9.75 8.58
N GLU A 66 8.84 10.64 9.49
CA GLU A 66 7.95 11.20 10.51
C GLU A 66 7.25 12.43 9.95
N THR A 67 5.93 12.39 9.80
CA THR A 67 5.18 13.44 9.10
C THR A 67 4.81 14.63 10.01
N GLY A 68 4.79 14.43 11.33
CA GLY A 68 4.45 15.47 12.32
C GLY A 68 3.00 15.98 12.30
N GLY A 69 2.15 15.47 11.40
CA GLY A 69 0.77 15.91 11.18
C GLY A 69 -0.08 14.90 10.40
N CYS A 70 -1.26 15.33 9.93
CA CYS A 70 -2.23 14.45 9.26
C CYS A 70 -1.58 13.69 8.08
N PRO A 71 -1.71 12.35 8.02
CA PRO A 71 -1.02 11.56 6.99
C PRO A 71 -1.34 11.98 5.56
N HIS A 72 -2.59 12.36 5.26
CA HIS A 72 -2.99 12.83 3.93
C HIS A 72 -2.16 14.03 3.44
N THR A 73 -1.76 14.95 4.35
CA THR A 73 -0.93 16.11 3.98
C THR A 73 0.37 15.65 3.36
N ALA A 74 1.08 14.72 4.03
CA ALA A 74 2.39 14.24 3.62
C ALA A 74 2.37 13.43 2.31
N ILE A 75 1.21 12.93 1.88
CA ILE A 75 1.07 12.14 0.65
C ILE A 75 0.32 12.87 -0.47
N ARG A 76 -0.31 14.03 -0.18
CA ARG A 76 -1.18 14.74 -1.13
C ARG A 76 -0.97 16.25 -1.15
N GLU A 77 -1.30 16.95 -0.07
CA GLU A 77 -1.29 18.42 -0.07
C GLU A 77 0.12 19.00 -0.06
N ASP A 78 1.03 18.38 0.68
CA ASP A 78 2.44 18.72 0.74
C ASP A 78 3.27 17.43 0.78
N ALA A 79 3.53 16.89 -0.40
CA ALA A 79 4.32 15.67 -0.57
C ALA A 79 5.83 15.91 -0.49
N SER A 80 6.29 17.12 -0.16
CA SER A 80 7.72 17.51 -0.24
C SER A 80 8.63 16.59 0.56
N ILE A 81 8.25 16.22 1.78
CA ILE A 81 9.05 15.32 2.63
C ILE A 81 9.20 13.92 2.02
N ASN A 82 8.14 13.40 1.40
CA ASN A 82 8.18 12.13 0.71
C ASN A 82 8.95 12.22 -0.61
N LEU A 83 8.81 13.31 -1.36
CA LEU A 83 9.57 13.54 -2.58
C LEU A 83 11.07 13.67 -2.32
N ALA A 84 11.47 14.29 -1.21
CA ALA A 84 12.86 14.29 -0.75
C ALA A 84 13.35 12.87 -0.40
N ALA A 85 12.57 12.10 0.36
CA ALA A 85 12.92 10.71 0.66
C ALA A 85 13.01 9.83 -0.61
N VAL A 86 12.12 10.05 -1.59
CA VAL A 86 12.19 9.40 -2.91
C VAL A 86 13.49 9.75 -3.62
N HIS A 87 13.87 11.04 -3.64
CA HIS A 87 15.12 11.49 -4.24
C HIS A 87 16.33 10.79 -3.61
N ASP A 88 16.42 10.78 -2.28
CA ASP A 88 17.53 10.15 -1.55
C ASP A 88 17.63 8.64 -1.84
N MET A 89 16.49 7.95 -1.92
CA MET A 89 16.44 6.52 -2.24
C MET A 89 16.89 6.24 -3.67
N VAL A 90 16.53 7.09 -4.64
CA VAL A 90 16.95 6.94 -6.04
C VAL A 90 18.43 7.24 -6.22
N GLU A 91 18.96 8.24 -5.51
CA GLU A 91 20.39 8.55 -5.50
C GLU A 91 21.19 7.37 -4.92
N LYS A 92 20.71 6.78 -3.82
CA LYS A 92 21.35 5.65 -3.16
C LYS A 92 21.25 4.34 -3.95
N PHE A 93 20.14 4.12 -4.66
CA PHE A 93 19.88 2.91 -5.44
C PHE A 93 19.50 3.23 -6.90
N PRO A 94 20.48 3.53 -7.79
CA PRO A 94 20.19 3.98 -9.17
C PRO A 94 19.53 2.93 -10.08
N SER A 95 19.51 1.66 -9.66
CA SER A 95 18.85 0.55 -10.36
C SER A 95 17.45 0.22 -9.85
N LEU A 96 16.94 0.98 -8.88
CA LEU A 96 15.66 0.72 -8.24
C LEU A 96 14.51 0.65 -9.26
N GLU A 97 13.77 -0.46 -9.23
CA GLU A 97 12.66 -0.74 -10.15
C GLU A 97 11.31 -0.35 -9.53
N VAL A 98 11.10 -0.66 -8.25
CA VAL A 98 9.85 -0.36 -7.52
C VAL A 98 10.17 0.31 -6.19
N LEU A 99 9.46 1.40 -5.91
CA LEU A 99 9.50 2.09 -4.63
C LEU A 99 8.11 2.07 -3.99
N PHE A 100 7.96 1.36 -2.88
CA PHE A 100 6.72 1.37 -2.10
C PHE A 100 6.71 2.61 -1.19
N ILE A 101 5.57 3.29 -1.14
CA ILE A 101 5.35 4.45 -0.28
C ILE A 101 4.10 4.16 0.57
N GLU A 102 4.31 3.76 1.81
CA GLU A 102 3.24 3.47 2.75
C GLU A 102 2.81 4.74 3.48
N SER A 103 1.52 5.08 3.39
CA SER A 103 0.98 6.21 4.16
C SER A 103 0.85 5.86 5.64
N GLY A 104 0.80 6.88 6.51
CA GLY A 104 0.21 6.73 7.83
C GLY A 104 -1.25 6.26 7.72
N GLY A 105 -1.80 5.68 8.77
CA GLY A 105 -3.22 5.27 8.78
C GLY A 105 -4.14 6.48 8.77
N ASP A 106 -5.09 6.53 7.82
CA ASP A 106 -5.97 7.70 7.65
C ASP A 106 -7.40 7.29 7.24
N ASN A 107 -8.31 8.25 7.22
CA ASN A 107 -9.72 8.05 6.91
C ASN A 107 -9.97 7.74 5.42
N LEU A 108 -11.24 7.44 5.08
CA LEU A 108 -11.66 7.01 3.74
C LEU A 108 -11.45 8.06 2.62
N ALA A 109 -11.14 9.31 2.97
CA ALA A 109 -10.86 10.40 2.04
C ALA A 109 -9.38 10.51 1.60
N ALA A 110 -8.48 9.76 2.23
CA ALA A 110 -7.06 9.83 1.92
C ALA A 110 -6.73 9.19 0.56
N THR A 111 -5.94 9.91 -0.24
CA THR A 111 -5.41 9.47 -1.54
C THR A 111 -4.03 10.06 -1.74
N PHE A 112 -3.19 9.39 -2.53
CA PHE A 112 -1.90 9.95 -2.92
C PHE A 112 -2.05 11.02 -4.00
N SER A 113 -1.14 12.00 -4.01
CA SER A 113 -0.91 12.88 -5.15
C SER A 113 -0.34 12.06 -6.32
N PRO A 114 -0.78 12.32 -7.57
CA PRO A 114 -0.13 11.76 -8.76
C PRO A 114 1.35 12.14 -8.89
N GLU A 115 1.78 13.23 -8.24
CA GLU A 115 3.19 13.59 -8.19
C GLU A 115 4.02 12.62 -7.36
N LEU A 116 3.41 11.92 -6.40
CA LEU A 116 4.11 11.01 -5.48
C LEU A 116 3.98 9.54 -5.87
N ALA A 117 2.82 9.11 -6.35
CA ALA A 117 2.54 7.71 -6.68
C ALA A 117 2.04 7.54 -8.11
N ASP A 118 2.67 6.62 -8.84
CA ASP A 118 2.27 6.22 -10.20
C ASP A 118 1.13 5.18 -10.17
N LEU A 119 1.04 4.42 -9.08
CA LEU A 119 -0.02 3.44 -8.80
C LEU A 119 -0.48 3.57 -7.35
N THR A 120 -1.78 3.48 -7.12
CA THR A 120 -2.37 3.55 -5.78
C THR A 120 -3.09 2.27 -5.39
N ILE A 121 -2.67 1.69 -4.26
CA ILE A 121 -3.33 0.56 -3.60
C ILE A 121 -3.97 1.10 -2.32
N TYR A 122 -5.28 0.86 -2.16
CA TYR A 122 -5.99 1.21 -0.95
C TYR A 122 -6.38 -0.05 -0.18
N VAL A 123 -5.98 -0.16 1.08
CA VAL A 123 -6.22 -1.32 1.93
C VAL A 123 -7.33 -0.99 2.92
N ILE A 124 -8.39 -1.78 2.91
CA ILE A 124 -9.39 -1.85 3.98
C ILE A 124 -9.38 -3.26 4.56
N ASP A 125 -10.07 -3.47 5.67
CA ASP A 125 -10.16 -4.80 6.26
C ASP A 125 -11.57 -5.14 6.74
N VAL A 126 -11.84 -6.44 6.83
CA VAL A 126 -13.15 -6.99 7.20
C VAL A 126 -13.55 -6.62 8.63
N SER A 127 -12.59 -6.46 9.56
CA SER A 127 -12.90 -6.16 10.97
C SER A 127 -13.46 -4.75 11.18
N ALA A 128 -13.29 -3.84 10.23
CA ALA A 128 -13.95 -2.53 10.21
C ALA A 128 -15.46 -2.63 9.81
N GLY A 129 -15.91 -3.81 9.40
CA GLY A 129 -17.29 -4.18 9.10
C GLY A 129 -17.63 -4.21 7.60
N ASP A 130 -18.58 -5.06 7.23
CA ASP A 130 -18.98 -5.27 5.82
C ASP A 130 -19.53 -4.03 5.09
N LYS A 131 -19.80 -2.96 5.84
CA LYS A 131 -20.31 -1.68 5.36
C LYS A 131 -19.26 -0.75 4.80
N ILE A 132 -17.99 -1.04 5.03
CA ILE A 132 -16.92 -0.14 4.59
C ILE A 132 -16.95 0.10 3.08
N PRO A 133 -17.08 -0.93 2.19
CA PRO A 133 -17.18 -0.68 0.76
C PRO A 133 -18.30 0.31 0.38
N ARG A 134 -19.52 0.16 0.91
CA ARG A 134 -20.66 1.07 0.60
C ARG A 134 -20.53 2.47 1.19
N LYS A 135 -19.65 2.71 2.17
CA LYS A 135 -19.33 4.06 2.65
C LYS A 135 -18.53 4.88 1.62
N GLY A 136 -17.90 4.22 0.64
CA GLY A 136 -17.22 4.89 -0.46
C GLY A 136 -15.97 5.67 -0.02
N GLY A 137 -15.74 6.80 -0.65
CA GLY A 137 -14.49 7.56 -0.54
C GLY A 137 -13.54 7.27 -1.71
N PRO A 138 -12.65 8.21 -2.04
CA PRO A 138 -11.77 8.12 -3.21
C PRO A 138 -10.81 6.92 -3.13
N GLY A 139 -10.35 6.52 -1.93
CA GLY A 139 -9.56 5.29 -1.77
C GLY A 139 -10.33 4.03 -2.18
N ILE A 140 -11.61 3.92 -1.83
CA ILE A 140 -12.45 2.76 -2.21
C ILE A 140 -12.92 2.84 -3.67
N THR A 141 -13.23 4.03 -4.17
CA THR A 141 -13.90 4.19 -5.48
C THR A 141 -12.93 4.43 -6.65
N ARG A 142 -11.75 4.99 -6.39
CA ARG A 142 -10.84 5.51 -7.43
C ARG A 142 -9.43 4.96 -7.41
N SER A 143 -8.97 4.34 -6.31
CA SER A 143 -7.67 3.65 -6.30
C SER A 143 -7.56 2.65 -7.44
N ASP A 144 -6.34 2.46 -7.96
CA ASP A 144 -6.07 1.51 -9.03
C ASP A 144 -6.36 0.08 -8.58
N LEU A 145 -6.08 -0.22 -7.31
CA LEU A 145 -6.44 -1.49 -6.66
C LEU A 145 -6.98 -1.26 -5.24
N LEU A 146 -8.12 -1.89 -4.93
CA LEU A 146 -8.62 -2.02 -3.56
C LEU A 146 -8.26 -3.40 -3.02
N VAL A 147 -7.70 -3.44 -1.81
CA VAL A 147 -7.45 -4.66 -1.05
C VAL A 147 -8.44 -4.73 0.10
N ILE A 148 -9.17 -5.83 0.22
CA ILE A 148 -10.09 -6.12 1.33
C ILE A 148 -9.46 -7.25 2.15
N ASN A 149 -8.71 -6.87 3.17
CA ASN A 149 -7.86 -7.76 3.96
C ASN A 149 -8.59 -8.40 5.16
N LYS A 150 -7.95 -9.40 5.76
CA LYS A 150 -8.38 -10.10 6.98
C LYS A 150 -9.70 -10.86 6.80
N ILE A 151 -9.89 -11.51 5.65
CA ILE A 151 -11.11 -12.28 5.36
C ILE A 151 -11.35 -13.43 6.33
N ASP A 152 -10.29 -13.92 6.98
CA ASP A 152 -10.35 -14.93 8.04
C ASP A 152 -11.10 -14.45 9.28
N LEU A 153 -11.17 -13.13 9.51
CA LEU A 153 -11.87 -12.55 10.66
C LEU A 153 -13.38 -12.38 10.42
N ALA A 154 -13.88 -12.58 9.20
CA ALA A 154 -15.29 -12.34 8.86
C ALA A 154 -16.30 -13.01 9.83
N PRO A 155 -16.14 -14.30 10.19
CA PRO A 155 -17.05 -14.96 11.12
C PRO A 155 -16.99 -14.38 12.55
N LEU A 156 -15.85 -13.81 12.95
CA LEU A 156 -15.62 -13.30 14.30
C LEU A 156 -16.25 -11.92 14.52
N VAL A 157 -16.42 -11.14 13.45
CA VAL A 157 -17.00 -9.79 13.50
C VAL A 157 -18.41 -9.72 12.90
N GLY A 158 -18.96 -10.86 12.48
CA GLY A 158 -20.29 -10.92 11.84
C GLY A 158 -20.36 -10.22 10.49
N ALA A 159 -19.25 -10.18 9.74
CA ALA A 159 -19.20 -9.56 8.42
C ALA A 159 -19.48 -10.59 7.31
N ASP A 160 -20.25 -10.19 6.30
CA ASP A 160 -20.53 -11.02 5.13
C ASP A 160 -19.66 -10.61 3.93
N LEU A 161 -18.79 -11.51 3.49
CA LEU A 161 -17.91 -11.28 2.34
C LEU A 161 -18.68 -11.10 1.03
N SER A 162 -19.86 -11.72 0.89
CA SER A 162 -20.71 -11.55 -0.30
C SER A 162 -21.31 -10.15 -0.37
N VAL A 163 -21.65 -9.56 0.78
CA VAL A 163 -22.08 -8.15 0.89
C VAL A 163 -20.93 -7.22 0.51
N MET A 164 -19.72 -7.49 1.02
CA MET A 164 -18.54 -6.69 0.68
C MET A 164 -18.19 -6.78 -0.81
N ASP A 165 -18.27 -7.96 -1.42
CA ASP A 165 -18.02 -8.16 -2.86
C ASP A 165 -19.01 -7.35 -3.70
N ARG A 166 -20.32 -7.52 -3.43
CA ARG A 166 -21.38 -6.79 -4.13
C ARG A 166 -21.20 -5.27 -4.01
N ASP A 167 -20.95 -4.79 -2.80
CA ASP A 167 -20.83 -3.35 -2.54
C ASP A 167 -19.53 -2.79 -3.15
N ALA A 168 -18.42 -3.52 -3.10
CA ALA A 168 -17.17 -3.14 -3.77
C ALA A 168 -17.35 -3.04 -5.29
N ARG A 169 -17.98 -4.04 -5.94
CA ARG A 169 -18.29 -4.00 -7.38
C ARG A 169 -19.14 -2.79 -7.74
N ARG A 170 -20.19 -2.52 -6.95
CA ARG A 170 -21.06 -1.34 -7.16
C ARG A 170 -20.27 -0.04 -7.10
N MET A 171 -19.38 0.10 -6.12
CA MET A 171 -18.63 1.34 -5.88
C MET A 171 -17.45 1.53 -6.82
N ARG A 172 -16.90 0.45 -7.39
CA ARG A 172 -15.68 0.46 -8.23
C ARG A 172 -15.93 0.29 -9.73
N GLY A 173 -17.10 -0.21 -10.12
CA GLY A 173 -17.37 -0.57 -11.51
C GLY A 173 -16.40 -1.65 -11.97
N ALA A 174 -15.63 -1.37 -13.02
CA ALA A 174 -14.65 -2.30 -13.58
C ALA A 174 -13.28 -2.29 -12.86
N ARG A 175 -13.03 -1.38 -11.92
CA ARG A 175 -11.73 -1.31 -11.22
C ARG A 175 -11.53 -2.53 -10.31
N PRO A 176 -10.35 -3.16 -10.32
CA PRO A 176 -10.13 -4.42 -9.62
C PRO A 176 -10.13 -4.24 -8.10
N PHE A 177 -10.49 -5.30 -7.40
CA PHE A 177 -10.24 -5.44 -5.96
C PHE A 177 -9.95 -6.90 -5.63
N PHE A 178 -9.19 -7.13 -4.56
CA PHE A 178 -8.86 -8.48 -4.09
C PHE A 178 -9.22 -8.65 -2.63
N PHE A 179 -9.81 -9.80 -2.32
CA PHE A 179 -9.91 -10.29 -0.95
C PHE A 179 -8.60 -10.95 -0.55
N THR A 180 -8.05 -10.56 0.61
CA THR A 180 -6.76 -11.08 1.07
C THR A 180 -6.83 -11.60 2.49
N ASN A 181 -5.95 -12.55 2.77
CA ASN A 181 -5.55 -12.93 4.11
C ASN A 181 -4.02 -12.93 4.11
N LEU A 182 -3.44 -11.80 4.50
CA LEU A 182 -1.99 -11.59 4.47
C LEU A 182 -1.25 -12.43 5.52
N LYS A 183 -1.95 -12.92 6.56
CA LYS A 183 -1.38 -13.88 7.51
C LYS A 183 -0.96 -15.17 6.81
N ASP A 184 -1.76 -15.61 5.85
CA ASP A 184 -1.56 -16.84 5.07
C ASP A 184 -1.04 -16.57 3.65
N ASN A 185 -0.53 -15.36 3.38
CA ASN A 185 -0.06 -14.91 2.05
C ASN A 185 -1.10 -14.95 0.92
N LYS A 186 -2.39 -15.11 1.23
CA LYS A 186 -3.45 -15.17 0.22
C LYS A 186 -3.64 -13.81 -0.45
N GLY A 187 -3.49 -13.78 -1.78
CA GLY A 187 -3.64 -12.58 -2.61
C GLY A 187 -2.35 -11.82 -2.87
N VAL A 188 -1.22 -12.18 -2.22
CA VAL A 188 0.05 -11.46 -2.35
C VAL A 188 0.60 -11.58 -3.77
N ALA A 189 0.58 -12.79 -4.34
CA ALA A 189 1.08 -13.03 -5.69
C ALA A 189 0.25 -12.26 -6.73
N GLU A 190 -1.07 -12.24 -6.60
CA GLU A 190 -1.98 -11.53 -7.49
C GLU A 190 -1.77 -10.00 -7.45
N ILE A 191 -1.49 -9.46 -6.26
CA ILE A 191 -1.17 -8.03 -6.07
C ILE A 191 0.20 -7.71 -6.67
N ALA A 192 1.22 -8.52 -6.40
CA ALA A 192 2.55 -8.36 -6.99
C ALA A 192 2.48 -8.38 -8.53
N ASP A 193 1.75 -9.35 -9.08
CA ASP A 193 1.51 -9.48 -10.52
C ASP A 193 0.77 -8.29 -11.13
N PHE A 194 -0.13 -7.66 -10.37
CA PHE A 194 -0.81 -6.44 -10.77
C PHE A 194 0.15 -5.25 -10.81
N ILE A 195 0.96 -5.08 -9.77
CA ILE A 195 1.98 -4.01 -9.68
C ILE A 195 2.97 -4.10 -10.84
N LEU A 196 3.58 -5.28 -11.06
CA LEU A 196 4.59 -5.46 -12.11
C LEU A 196 4.01 -5.20 -13.50
N ARG A 197 2.78 -5.65 -13.77
CA ARG A 197 2.09 -5.36 -15.04
C ARG A 197 1.81 -3.87 -15.22
N ALA A 198 1.34 -3.19 -14.17
CA ALA A 198 1.06 -1.76 -14.23
C ALA A 198 2.32 -0.93 -14.45
N GLY A 199 3.45 -1.34 -13.86
CA GLY A 199 4.76 -0.70 -14.05
C GLY A 199 5.48 -1.09 -15.34
N GLY A 200 4.94 -2.01 -16.14
CA GLY A 200 5.64 -2.54 -17.33
C GLY A 200 6.94 -3.28 -17.00
N ILE A 201 7.07 -3.81 -15.78
CA ILE A 201 8.26 -4.48 -15.27
C ILE A 201 8.20 -5.94 -15.70
N ALA A 202 9.30 -6.44 -16.27
CA ALA A 202 9.38 -7.80 -16.78
C ALA A 202 9.11 -8.81 -15.67
N ARG A 203 8.28 -9.82 -15.97
CA ARG A 203 8.13 -10.95 -15.06
C ARG A 203 9.37 -11.84 -15.21
N PRO A 204 9.95 -12.30 -14.10
CA PRO A 204 11.04 -13.27 -14.11
C PRO A 204 10.62 -14.61 -14.72
#